data_AF-A0A372NX16-F1
#
_entry.id   AF-A0A372NX16-F1
#
_cell.length_a   1.000
_cell.length_b   1.000
_cell.length_c   1.000
_cell.angle_alpha   90.00
_cell.angle_beta   90.00
_cell.angle_gamma   90.00
#
_symmetry.space_group_name_H-M   'P 1'
#
loop_
_entity.id
_entity.type
_entity.pdbx_description
1 polymer ?
#
loop_
_entity_poly.entity_id
_entity_poly.type
_entity_poly.pdbx_seq_one_letter_code
_entity_poly.pdbx_strand_id
1 'polypeptide(L)'
;MHVPAPKKRTTATKTTPVKRKPAVRKKKKSQSKYQFLKWYITVLALAILFSPFYYGYVFKMFSSTWRWFEDIGTPASGRIYKSFGIAIPEGYSIHGIDVSYAQGKIDWQKVVSMKEDSVNVRFAFIKATEGLLTVDPYFKRNWREAAKVGIRCGAYHFFRPKKNGLWQARFFLQNVQVEAGDLPPVVDIERLDGKTPEAMRKELKDYVLFIESKTGVQPIIYTGISFYNDYLRGHFDEYPLWIAHYNQPKLKVRANANWRFWQHSETGHINGIGHTVDFDVFRGDSLSLQKMLVVKEND
;
A
#
# COMPACT_ATOMS: atom_id res chain seq x y z
N MET A 1 -16.83 126.00 -0.35
CA MET A 1 -18.02 125.82 0.48
C MET A 1 -18.93 124.78 -0.16
N HIS A 2 -19.41 123.81 0.64
CA HIS A 2 -20.60 122.95 0.49
C HIS A 2 -20.88 122.15 -0.83
N VAL A 3 -20.78 120.80 -0.68
CA VAL A 3 -21.67 119.66 -1.13
C VAL A 3 -22.12 119.64 -2.61
N PRO A 4 -21.98 118.54 -3.41
CA PRO A 4 -22.78 117.30 -3.19
C PRO A 4 -22.34 115.93 -3.76
N ALA A 5 -23.09 114.91 -3.30
CA ALA A 5 -23.68 113.77 -4.04
C ALA A 5 -22.88 112.47 -4.34
N PRO A 6 -23.58 111.31 -4.45
CA PRO A 6 -23.15 110.02 -3.90
C PRO A 6 -22.75 108.98 -4.96
N LYS A 7 -22.13 107.84 -4.58
CA LYS A 7 -22.24 106.58 -5.34
C LYS A 7 -21.83 105.31 -4.57
N LYS A 8 -22.69 104.31 -4.72
CA LYS A 8 -22.64 102.88 -4.37
C LYS A 8 -21.27 102.21 -4.59
N ARG A 9 -20.92 101.18 -3.77
CA ARG A 9 -20.67 99.82 -4.30
C ARG A 9 -20.37 98.74 -3.24
N THR A 10 -21.09 97.61 -3.45
CA THR A 10 -20.73 96.20 -3.25
C THR A 10 -20.41 95.67 -1.85
N THR A 11 -21.40 95.01 -1.27
CA THR A 11 -21.25 93.95 -0.28
C THR A 11 -20.50 92.75 -0.86
N ALA A 12 -19.47 92.30 -0.15
CA ALA A 12 -18.60 91.19 -0.51
C ALA A 12 -19.26 89.83 -0.29
N THR A 13 -19.08 88.92 -1.24
CA THR A 13 -19.55 87.53 -1.22
C THR A 13 -18.69 86.66 -0.32
N LYS A 14 -19.35 85.81 0.47
CA LYS A 14 -18.77 84.82 1.40
C LYS A 14 -17.84 83.81 0.70
N THR A 15 -16.70 83.49 1.32
CA THR A 15 -15.94 82.27 1.06
C THR A 15 -15.86 81.42 2.33
N THR A 16 -16.44 80.21 2.25
CA THR A 16 -16.39 79.17 3.28
C THR A 16 -15.00 78.50 3.36
N PRO A 17 -14.54 78.08 4.55
CA PRO A 17 -13.22 77.48 4.72
C PRO A 17 -13.15 76.03 4.23
N VAL A 18 -12.10 75.70 3.47
CA VAL A 18 -11.82 74.36 2.93
C VAL A 18 -11.27 73.43 4.03
N LYS A 19 -12.00 72.35 4.35
CA LYS A 19 -11.51 71.25 5.22
C LYS A 19 -10.45 70.42 4.49
N ARG A 20 -9.25 70.30 5.05
CA ARG A 20 -8.19 69.37 4.59
C ARG A 20 -8.58 67.92 4.90
N LYS A 21 -8.40 67.01 3.92
CA LYS A 21 -8.57 65.55 4.11
C LYS A 21 -7.41 64.96 4.93
N PRO A 22 -7.65 63.98 5.83
CA PRO A 22 -6.58 63.29 6.55
C PRO A 22 -5.82 62.29 5.64
N ALA A 23 -4.53 62.10 5.91
CA ALA A 23 -3.65 61.20 5.18
C ALA A 23 -4.04 59.72 5.39
N VAL A 24 -4.10 58.94 4.30
CA VAL A 24 -4.38 57.50 4.32
C VAL A 24 -3.14 56.73 4.77
N ARG A 25 -3.22 56.09 5.95
CA ARG A 25 -2.17 55.19 6.47
C ARG A 25 -2.21 53.86 5.71
N LYS A 26 -1.19 53.55 4.90
CA LYS A 26 -1.06 52.24 4.23
C LYS A 26 -0.96 51.11 5.27
N LYS A 27 -1.94 50.20 5.31
CA LYS A 27 -1.85 48.95 6.08
C LYS A 27 -0.73 48.07 5.47
N LYS A 28 0.35 47.82 6.22
CA LYS A 28 1.31 46.74 5.92
C LYS A 28 0.52 45.41 5.93
N LYS A 29 0.40 44.76 4.77
CA LYS A 29 -0.28 43.47 4.65
C LYS A 29 0.43 42.41 5.50
N SER A 30 -0.39 41.54 6.08
CA SER A 30 -0.07 40.39 6.93
C SER A 30 0.86 39.35 6.26
N GLN A 31 2.13 39.68 6.08
CA GLN A 31 3.14 38.76 5.54
C GLN A 31 3.71 37.84 6.63
N SER A 32 3.77 38.34 7.87
CA SER A 32 4.31 37.62 9.05
C SER A 32 3.49 36.37 9.41
N LYS A 33 2.15 36.43 9.45
CA LYS A 33 1.31 35.26 9.79
C LYS A 33 1.43 34.14 8.77
N TYR A 34 1.61 34.47 7.49
CA TYR A 34 1.72 33.47 6.42
C TYR A 34 3.10 32.80 6.40
N GLN A 35 4.16 33.53 6.77
CA GLN A 35 5.48 32.94 6.98
C GLN A 35 5.52 32.05 8.23
N PHE A 36 4.86 32.47 9.31
CA PHE A 36 4.75 31.67 10.53
C PHE A 36 3.97 30.37 10.29
N LEU A 37 2.87 30.44 9.51
CA LEU A 37 2.10 29.26 9.11
C LEU A 37 2.90 28.33 8.19
N LYS A 38 3.64 28.87 7.22
CA LYS A 38 4.55 28.06 6.38
C LYS A 38 5.63 27.40 7.20
N TRP A 39 6.27 28.12 8.11
CA TRP A 39 7.29 27.57 9.01
C TRP A 39 6.72 26.46 9.88
N TYR A 40 5.52 26.66 10.44
CA TYR A 40 4.84 25.65 11.25
C TYR A 40 4.53 24.38 10.44
N ILE A 41 4.00 24.51 9.22
CA ILE A 41 3.74 23.36 8.33
C ILE A 41 5.04 22.63 7.97
N THR A 42 6.13 23.36 7.69
CA THR A 42 7.43 22.76 7.38
C THR A 42 8.01 22.02 8.58
N VAL A 43 7.94 22.59 9.78
CA VAL A 43 8.39 21.92 11.02
C VAL A 43 7.56 20.68 11.29
N LEU A 44 6.24 20.70 11.06
CA LEU A 44 5.37 19.54 11.22
C LEU A 44 5.69 18.44 10.20
N ALA A 45 5.95 18.82 8.95
CA ALA A 45 6.37 17.88 7.91
C ALA A 45 7.72 17.23 8.24
N LEU A 46 8.70 18.02 8.72
CA LEU A 46 10.01 17.51 9.15
C LEU A 46 9.89 16.65 10.41
N ALA A 47 9.03 17.01 11.37
CA ALA A 47 8.80 16.21 12.57
C ALA A 47 8.17 14.85 12.25
N ILE A 48 7.32 14.76 11.23
CA ILE A 48 6.79 13.49 10.72
C ILE A 48 7.90 12.71 10.00
N LEU A 49 8.67 13.37 9.13
CA LEU A 49 9.72 12.75 8.32
C LEU A 49 10.88 12.21 9.17
N PHE A 50 11.20 12.89 10.27
CA PHE A 50 12.25 12.53 11.23
C PHE A 50 11.70 11.91 12.52
N SER A 51 10.41 11.54 12.54
CA SER A 51 9.82 10.89 13.71
C SER A 51 10.50 9.54 13.96
N PRO A 52 11.00 9.28 15.18
CA PRO A 52 11.48 7.95 15.56
C PRO A 52 10.42 6.86 15.40
N PHE A 53 9.13 7.21 15.37
CA PHE A 53 8.03 6.28 15.09
C PHE A 53 7.94 5.93 13.59
N TYR A 54 8.27 6.85 12.69
CA TYR A 54 8.35 6.60 11.25
C TYR A 54 9.53 5.68 10.94
N TYR A 55 10.71 5.97 11.50
CA TYR A 55 11.87 5.10 11.34
C TYR A 55 11.76 3.80 12.13
N GLY A 56 11.12 3.75 13.29
CA GLY A 56 10.86 2.49 14.01
C GLY A 56 9.93 1.54 13.25
N TYR A 57 9.04 2.07 12.42
CA TYR A 57 8.19 1.31 11.51
C TYR A 57 8.98 0.79 10.30
N VAL A 58 9.79 1.65 9.65
CA VAL A 58 10.69 1.25 8.54
C VAL A 58 11.77 0.27 9.00
N PHE A 59 12.37 0.47 10.18
CA PHE A 59 13.42 -0.40 10.73
C PHE A 59 12.88 -1.76 11.20
N LYS A 60 11.62 -1.84 11.63
CA LYS A 60 10.95 -3.13 11.88
C LYS A 60 10.73 -3.93 10.59
N MET A 61 10.49 -3.27 9.45
CA MET A 61 10.45 -3.95 8.14
C MET A 61 11.83 -4.49 7.74
N PHE A 62 12.92 -3.81 8.11
CA PHE A 62 14.28 -4.32 7.87
C PHE A 62 14.61 -5.62 8.62
N SER A 63 13.88 -5.98 9.68
CA SER A 63 14.09 -7.27 10.38
C SER A 63 13.72 -8.49 9.52
N SER A 64 12.78 -8.32 8.58
CA SER A 64 12.48 -9.31 7.53
C SER A 64 13.66 -9.45 6.58
N THR A 65 14.31 -8.32 6.27
CA THR A 65 15.52 -8.22 5.45
C THR A 65 16.77 -8.77 6.14
N TRP A 66 16.81 -8.95 7.47
CA TRP A 66 17.98 -9.57 8.12
C TRP A 66 18.08 -11.08 7.87
N ARG A 67 16.95 -11.75 7.58
CA ARG A 67 16.93 -13.18 7.17
C ARG A 67 17.45 -13.40 5.75
N TRP A 68 17.60 -12.34 4.97
CA TRP A 68 18.23 -12.33 3.64
C TRP A 68 19.67 -12.86 3.65
N PHE A 69 20.38 -12.75 4.78
CA PHE A 69 21.79 -13.15 4.87
C PHE A 69 22.05 -14.65 4.75
N GLU A 70 21.04 -15.52 4.90
CA GLU A 70 21.24 -16.97 4.80
C GLU A 70 21.12 -17.53 3.35
N ASP A 71 20.54 -16.77 2.40
CA ASP A 71 20.32 -17.24 1.02
C ASP A 71 21.24 -16.57 -0.03
N ILE A 72 22.25 -15.80 0.40
CA ILE A 72 23.28 -15.20 -0.46
C ILE A 72 24.23 -16.30 -0.97
N GLY A 73 23.82 -17.06 -1.98
CA GLY A 73 24.71 -18.11 -2.49
C GLY A 73 24.35 -18.78 -3.80
N THR A 74 23.22 -18.48 -4.45
CA THR A 74 22.88 -19.12 -5.73
C THR A 74 22.74 -18.11 -6.86
N PRO A 75 23.52 -18.21 -7.96
CA PRO A 75 23.30 -17.39 -9.13
C PRO A 75 21.89 -17.67 -9.68
N ALA A 76 21.18 -16.61 -10.02
CA ALA A 76 19.83 -16.68 -10.57
C ALA A 76 19.83 -17.51 -11.86
N SER A 77 19.42 -18.77 -11.78
CA SER A 77 19.24 -19.63 -12.95
C SER A 77 17.85 -19.35 -13.54
N GLY A 78 17.83 -18.53 -14.58
CA GLY A 78 16.63 -18.16 -15.33
C GLY A 78 16.94 -17.04 -16.32
N ARG A 79 16.06 -16.82 -17.30
CA ARG A 79 16.20 -15.67 -18.21
C ARG A 79 16.02 -14.37 -17.43
N ILE A 80 16.99 -13.47 -17.53
CA ILE A 80 16.90 -12.12 -16.97
C ILE A 80 16.06 -11.27 -17.93
N TYR A 81 14.98 -10.68 -17.41
CA TYR A 81 14.15 -9.72 -18.12
C TYR A 81 14.64 -8.32 -17.80
N LYS A 82 15.27 -7.66 -18.78
CA LYS A 82 16.01 -6.42 -18.54
C LYS A 82 15.11 -5.29 -18.07
N SER A 83 13.87 -5.25 -18.54
CA SER A 83 12.91 -4.20 -18.16
C SER A 83 12.48 -4.35 -16.71
N PHE A 84 12.35 -5.59 -16.22
CA PHE A 84 11.97 -5.89 -14.84
C PHE A 84 13.17 -5.98 -13.88
N GLY A 85 14.39 -6.10 -14.40
CA GLY A 85 15.62 -6.17 -13.61
C GLY A 85 15.83 -7.47 -12.84
N ILE A 86 15.07 -8.53 -13.17
CA ILE A 86 15.03 -9.78 -12.41
C ILE A 86 15.03 -11.02 -13.32
N ALA A 87 15.43 -12.16 -12.76
CA ALA A 87 15.16 -13.45 -13.38
C ALA A 87 13.72 -13.88 -13.07
N ILE A 88 12.98 -14.29 -14.09
CA ILE A 88 11.61 -14.81 -13.93
C ILE A 88 11.65 -16.31 -14.23
N PRO A 89 11.08 -17.15 -13.36
CA PRO A 89 11.08 -18.59 -13.56
C PRO A 89 10.27 -19.00 -14.80
N GLU A 90 10.76 -19.99 -15.52
CA GLU A 90 10.10 -20.52 -16.71
C GLU A 90 8.88 -21.38 -16.35
N GLY A 91 7.97 -21.56 -17.31
CA GLY A 91 6.78 -22.41 -17.16
C GLY A 91 5.58 -21.73 -16.51
N TYR A 92 5.64 -20.42 -16.27
CA TYR A 92 4.53 -19.62 -15.76
C TYR A 92 4.17 -18.51 -16.75
N SER A 93 2.87 -18.37 -17.04
CA SER A 93 2.34 -17.37 -17.99
C SER A 93 1.55 -16.25 -17.30
N ILE A 94 1.35 -16.37 -15.99
CA ILE A 94 0.54 -15.46 -15.20
C ILE A 94 1.45 -14.85 -14.14
N HIS A 95 1.73 -13.56 -14.29
CA HIS A 95 2.59 -12.80 -13.41
C HIS A 95 1.80 -11.78 -12.62
N GLY A 96 2.26 -11.49 -11.42
CA GLY A 96 1.69 -10.49 -10.55
C GLY A 96 2.75 -9.87 -9.64
N ILE A 97 2.27 -9.03 -8.76
CA ILE A 97 3.07 -8.36 -7.75
C ILE A 97 2.32 -8.38 -6.43
N ASP A 98 3.03 -8.10 -5.35
CA ASP A 98 2.40 -7.65 -4.13
C ASP A 98 3.02 -6.34 -3.63
N VAL A 99 2.16 -5.53 -3.01
CA VAL A 99 2.48 -4.14 -2.67
C VAL A 99 1.91 -3.75 -1.33
N SER A 100 2.62 -2.83 -0.68
CA SER A 100 2.22 -2.17 0.55
C SER A 100 2.55 -0.67 0.47
N TYR A 101 2.46 0.02 1.60
CA TYR A 101 2.98 1.39 1.73
C TYR A 101 4.45 1.53 1.33
N ALA A 102 5.24 0.46 1.36
CA ALA A 102 6.66 0.48 1.02
C ALA A 102 6.90 0.88 -0.46
N GLN A 103 5.96 0.55 -1.35
CA GLN A 103 6.00 0.93 -2.77
C GLN A 103 5.49 2.37 -3.01
N GLY A 104 5.02 3.05 -1.97
CA GLY A 104 4.56 4.44 -2.05
C GLY A 104 3.37 4.62 -2.98
N LYS A 105 3.35 5.77 -3.69
CA LYS A 105 2.26 6.09 -4.63
C LYS A 105 2.51 5.41 -5.98
N ILE A 106 1.68 4.42 -6.30
CA ILE A 106 1.75 3.66 -7.55
C ILE A 106 0.92 4.31 -8.66
N ASP A 107 1.50 4.33 -9.87
CA ASP A 107 0.81 4.63 -11.14
C ASP A 107 0.41 3.33 -11.84
N TRP A 108 -0.80 2.85 -11.54
CA TRP A 108 -1.31 1.56 -12.02
C TRP A 108 -1.52 1.51 -13.54
N GLN A 109 -1.70 2.65 -14.20
CA GLN A 109 -1.79 2.70 -15.66
C GLN A 109 -0.45 2.33 -16.31
N LYS A 110 0.66 2.77 -15.71
CA LYS A 110 2.00 2.38 -16.15
C LYS A 110 2.29 0.92 -15.83
N VAL A 111 1.87 0.44 -14.64
CA VAL A 111 2.01 -0.96 -14.22
C VAL A 111 1.39 -1.90 -15.25
N VAL A 112 0.10 -1.71 -15.60
CA VAL A 112 -0.59 -2.61 -16.53
C VAL A 112 -0.05 -2.52 -17.96
N SER A 113 0.50 -1.36 -18.34
CA SER A 113 1.06 -1.14 -19.69
C SER A 113 2.45 -1.74 -19.89
N MET A 114 3.16 -2.04 -18.79
CA MET A 114 4.51 -2.57 -18.86
C MET A 114 4.50 -4.04 -19.28
N LYS A 115 5.29 -4.35 -20.30
CA LYS A 115 5.40 -5.69 -20.87
C LYS A 115 6.79 -5.94 -21.44
N GLU A 116 7.31 -7.13 -21.23
CA GLU A 116 8.46 -7.69 -21.96
C GLU A 116 8.09 -9.13 -22.37
N ASP A 117 8.09 -9.41 -23.67
CA ASP A 117 7.64 -10.68 -24.26
C ASP A 117 6.23 -11.10 -23.83
N SER A 118 6.10 -12.13 -22.99
CA SER A 118 4.82 -12.63 -22.45
C SER A 118 4.58 -12.18 -21.02
N VAL A 119 5.52 -11.45 -20.42
CA VAL A 119 5.47 -11.01 -19.03
C VAL A 119 4.79 -9.65 -18.95
N ASN A 120 3.66 -9.61 -18.25
CA ASN A 120 2.96 -8.39 -17.84
C ASN A 120 2.22 -8.66 -16.52
N VAL A 121 1.95 -7.62 -15.74
CA VAL A 121 1.24 -7.74 -14.46
C VAL A 121 -0.25 -8.01 -14.71
N ARG A 122 -0.75 -9.13 -14.18
CA ARG A 122 -2.15 -9.57 -14.34
C ARG A 122 -2.93 -9.62 -13.03
N PHE A 123 -2.24 -9.80 -11.92
CA PHE A 123 -2.82 -9.75 -10.59
C PHE A 123 -1.94 -8.93 -9.64
N ALA A 124 -2.54 -8.47 -8.54
CA ALA A 124 -1.81 -7.83 -7.46
C ALA A 124 -2.38 -8.24 -6.09
N PHE A 125 -1.52 -8.61 -5.15
CA PHE A 125 -1.87 -8.68 -3.73
C PHE A 125 -1.55 -7.34 -3.05
N ILE A 126 -2.49 -6.78 -2.30
CA ILE A 126 -2.37 -5.43 -1.76
C ILE A 126 -2.54 -5.51 -0.24
N LYS A 127 -1.55 -5.01 0.51
CA LYS A 127 -1.61 -4.98 1.97
C LYS A 127 -2.81 -4.17 2.41
N ALA A 128 -3.68 -4.77 3.20
CA ALA A 128 -4.84 -4.08 3.77
C ALA A 128 -4.58 -3.69 5.22
N THR A 129 -4.20 -4.66 6.04
CA THR A 129 -4.09 -4.48 7.49
C THR A 129 -2.95 -5.29 8.06
N GLU A 130 -2.55 -4.93 9.28
CA GLU A 130 -1.52 -5.64 10.04
C GLU A 130 -1.93 -5.74 11.51
N GLY A 131 -1.88 -6.96 12.07
CA GLY A 131 -2.20 -7.18 13.47
C GLY A 131 -3.55 -6.58 13.86
N LEU A 132 -3.54 -5.68 14.85
CA LEU A 132 -4.73 -4.95 15.27
C LEU A 132 -4.48 -3.44 15.11
N LEU A 133 -5.48 -2.74 14.58
CA LEU A 133 -5.55 -1.27 14.48
C LEU A 133 -4.58 -0.63 13.47
N THR A 134 -3.81 -1.40 12.71
CA THR A 134 -2.96 -0.87 11.64
C THR A 134 -3.57 -1.16 10.28
N VAL A 135 -3.97 -0.10 9.56
CA VAL A 135 -4.42 -0.16 8.18
C VAL A 135 -3.29 0.38 7.30
N ASP A 136 -3.01 -0.27 6.17
CA ASP A 136 -2.04 0.25 5.22
C ASP A 136 -2.57 1.57 4.62
N PRO A 137 -1.81 2.68 4.70
CA PRO A 137 -2.28 3.99 4.27
C PRO A 137 -2.55 4.08 2.75
N TYR A 138 -1.97 3.19 1.94
CA TYR A 138 -2.18 3.13 0.51
C TYR A 138 -3.23 2.10 0.08
N PHE A 139 -3.71 1.23 0.97
CA PHE A 139 -4.65 0.14 0.63
C PHE A 139 -5.82 0.63 -0.22
N LYS A 140 -6.65 1.56 0.30
CA LYS A 140 -7.87 2.01 -0.40
C LYS A 140 -7.59 2.59 -1.79
N ARG A 141 -6.46 3.28 -1.94
CA ARG A 141 -6.03 3.84 -3.23
C ARG A 141 -5.63 2.70 -4.17
N ASN A 142 -4.73 1.84 -3.73
CA ASN A 142 -4.21 0.74 -4.56
C ASN A 142 -5.33 -0.23 -4.96
N TRP A 143 -6.18 -0.62 -4.00
CA TRP A 143 -7.36 -1.46 -4.22
C TRP A 143 -8.25 -0.94 -5.35
N ARG A 144 -8.56 0.36 -5.30
CA ARG A 144 -9.41 1.00 -6.31
C ARG A 144 -8.71 1.21 -7.65
N GLU A 145 -7.48 1.73 -7.65
CA GLU A 145 -6.79 2.11 -8.88
C GLU A 145 -6.25 0.91 -9.66
N ALA A 146 -5.84 -0.18 -9.00
CA ALA A 146 -5.44 -1.42 -9.66
C ALA A 146 -6.63 -2.09 -10.35
N ALA A 147 -7.77 -2.21 -9.67
CA ALA A 147 -8.98 -2.81 -10.23
C ALA A 147 -9.50 -2.04 -11.46
N LYS A 148 -9.44 -0.70 -11.44
CA LYS A 148 -9.85 0.15 -12.58
C LYS A 148 -9.10 -0.14 -13.88
N VAL A 149 -7.84 -0.57 -13.79
CA VAL A 149 -7.02 -0.89 -14.97
C VAL A 149 -7.07 -2.38 -15.33
N GLY A 150 -7.97 -3.15 -14.71
CA GLY A 150 -8.21 -4.56 -15.02
C GLY A 150 -7.28 -5.55 -14.32
N ILE A 151 -6.48 -5.11 -13.34
CA ILE A 151 -5.66 -6.02 -12.52
C ILE A 151 -6.55 -6.76 -11.53
N ARG A 152 -6.41 -8.08 -11.45
CA ARG A 152 -7.12 -8.90 -10.46
C ARG A 152 -6.51 -8.68 -9.08
N CYS A 153 -7.29 -8.18 -8.13
CA CYS A 153 -6.78 -7.75 -6.83
C CYS A 153 -7.12 -8.77 -5.74
N GLY A 154 -6.19 -9.02 -4.82
CA GLY A 154 -6.42 -9.76 -3.57
C GLY A 154 -5.89 -8.96 -2.39
N ALA A 155 -6.62 -8.91 -1.28
CA ALA A 155 -6.19 -8.16 -0.10
C ALA A 155 -5.46 -9.09 0.87
N TYR A 156 -4.35 -8.64 1.46
CA TYR A 156 -3.64 -9.42 2.47
C TYR A 156 -3.60 -8.76 3.85
N HIS A 157 -3.61 -9.61 4.87
CA HIS A 157 -3.43 -9.25 6.28
C HIS A 157 -2.08 -9.74 6.79
N PHE A 158 -1.22 -8.82 7.23
CA PHE A 158 0.01 -9.19 7.91
C PHE A 158 -0.29 -9.65 9.33
N PHE A 159 -0.20 -10.96 9.57
CA PHE A 159 -0.60 -11.61 10.80
C PHE A 159 0.46 -11.45 11.90
N ARG A 160 -0.01 -11.17 13.11
CA ARG A 160 0.81 -11.04 14.32
C ARG A 160 0.39 -12.11 15.35
N PRO A 161 1.09 -13.25 15.48
CA PRO A 161 0.65 -14.34 16.37
C PRO A 161 0.55 -13.98 17.85
N LYS A 162 1.22 -12.92 18.28
CA LYS A 162 1.08 -12.41 19.65
C LYS A 162 -0.31 -11.82 19.92
N LYS A 163 -1.08 -11.50 18.87
CA LYS A 163 -2.45 -10.99 18.92
C LYS A 163 -3.44 -12.12 18.67
N ASN A 164 -4.68 -11.90 19.09
CA ASN A 164 -5.74 -12.89 18.89
C ASN A 164 -6.17 -12.96 17.42
N GLY A 165 -6.22 -14.17 16.86
CA GLY A 165 -6.51 -14.42 15.45
C GLY A 165 -7.91 -14.02 15.01
N LEU A 166 -8.93 -14.32 15.83
CA LEU A 166 -10.32 -13.93 15.56
C LEU A 166 -10.48 -12.40 15.50
N TRP A 167 -9.84 -11.66 16.40
CA TRP A 167 -9.87 -10.19 16.37
C TRP A 167 -9.13 -9.62 15.15
N GLN A 168 -8.03 -10.24 14.73
CA GLN A 168 -7.33 -9.88 13.49
C GLN A 168 -8.22 -10.09 12.26
N ALA A 169 -8.92 -11.23 12.17
CA ALA A 169 -9.82 -11.54 11.07
C ALA A 169 -11.02 -10.57 11.00
N ARG A 170 -11.60 -10.23 12.15
CA ARG A 170 -12.64 -9.19 12.25
C ARG A 170 -12.12 -7.84 11.76
N PHE A 171 -10.93 -7.45 12.20
CA PHE A 171 -10.32 -6.19 11.80
C PHE A 171 -10.01 -6.15 10.30
N PHE A 172 -9.55 -7.25 9.71
CA PHE A 172 -9.36 -7.38 8.27
C PHE A 172 -10.68 -7.17 7.52
N LEU A 173 -11.75 -7.89 7.88
CA LEU A 173 -13.06 -7.77 7.22
C LEU A 173 -13.80 -6.44 7.50
N GLN A 174 -13.40 -5.68 8.51
CA GLN A 174 -13.88 -4.29 8.67
C GLN A 174 -13.27 -3.33 7.65
N ASN A 175 -12.11 -3.67 7.09
CA ASN A 175 -11.38 -2.82 6.15
C ASN A 175 -11.42 -3.34 4.71
N VAL A 176 -11.75 -4.62 4.53
CA VAL A 176 -11.78 -5.31 3.24
C VAL A 176 -13.17 -5.87 3.01
N GLN A 177 -13.80 -5.46 1.91
CA GLN A 177 -14.99 -6.07 1.38
C GLN A 177 -14.56 -6.99 0.25
N VAL A 178 -14.77 -8.29 0.43
CA VAL A 178 -14.44 -9.31 -0.58
C VAL A 178 -15.61 -9.40 -1.56
N GLU A 179 -15.36 -9.13 -2.84
CA GLU A 179 -16.38 -9.08 -3.88
C GLU A 179 -16.12 -10.08 -5.01
N ALA A 180 -17.16 -10.34 -5.83
CA ALA A 180 -17.01 -11.20 -6.98
C ALA A 180 -15.99 -10.63 -7.96
N GLY A 181 -15.06 -11.47 -8.41
CA GLY A 181 -13.96 -11.08 -9.30
C GLY A 181 -12.66 -10.71 -8.59
N ASP A 182 -12.66 -10.59 -7.26
CA ASP A 182 -11.45 -10.48 -6.45
C ASP A 182 -10.73 -11.83 -6.35
N LEU A 183 -9.43 -11.79 -6.06
CA LEU A 183 -8.71 -12.95 -5.57
C LEU A 183 -9.09 -13.24 -4.11
N PRO A 184 -8.96 -14.51 -3.64
CA PRO A 184 -9.24 -14.85 -2.26
C PRO A 184 -8.40 -14.00 -1.28
N PRO A 185 -8.95 -13.69 -0.10
CA PRO A 185 -8.22 -12.95 0.92
C PRO A 185 -6.99 -13.74 1.38
N VAL A 186 -5.92 -13.03 1.70
CA VAL A 186 -4.65 -13.66 2.11
C VAL A 186 -4.37 -13.38 3.59
N VAL A 187 -3.87 -14.38 4.31
CA VAL A 187 -3.19 -14.20 5.60
C VAL A 187 -1.69 -14.41 5.42
N ASP A 188 -0.91 -13.41 5.77
CA ASP A 188 0.55 -13.39 5.68
C ASP A 188 1.14 -13.71 7.06
N ILE A 189 1.83 -14.85 7.18
CA ILE A 189 2.42 -15.35 8.43
C ILE A 189 3.88 -15.75 8.23
N GLU A 190 4.80 -15.00 8.85
CA GLU A 190 6.25 -15.16 8.62
C GLU A 190 7.09 -15.29 9.91
N ARG A 191 6.45 -15.26 11.07
CA ARG A 191 7.14 -15.22 12.36
C ARG A 191 6.23 -15.68 13.50
N LEU A 192 6.83 -16.16 14.58
CA LEU A 192 6.10 -16.60 15.78
C LEU A 192 5.77 -15.47 16.76
N ASP A 193 6.41 -14.30 16.66
CA ASP A 193 6.27 -13.19 17.62
C ASP A 193 6.42 -13.60 19.12
N GLY A 194 7.29 -14.58 19.38
CA GLY A 194 7.55 -15.13 20.72
C GLY A 194 6.48 -16.09 21.24
N LYS A 195 5.55 -16.53 20.40
CA LYS A 195 4.63 -17.65 20.71
C LYS A 195 5.28 -19.00 20.41
N THR A 196 4.77 -20.06 21.03
CA THR A 196 5.08 -21.42 20.57
C THR A 196 4.42 -21.67 19.21
N PRO A 197 4.95 -22.61 18.40
CA PRO A 197 4.32 -22.99 17.13
C PRO A 197 2.85 -23.41 17.28
N GLU A 198 2.51 -24.15 18.33
CA GLU A 198 1.15 -24.62 18.59
C GLU A 198 0.20 -23.46 18.87
N ALA A 199 0.64 -22.49 19.69
CA ALA A 199 -0.13 -21.30 20.00
C ALA A 199 -0.33 -20.41 18.75
N MET A 200 0.72 -20.26 17.93
CA MET A 200 0.62 -19.54 16.65
C MET A 200 -0.40 -20.23 15.73
N ARG A 201 -0.31 -21.54 15.54
CA ARG A 201 -1.23 -22.31 14.70
C ARG A 201 -2.67 -22.21 15.21
N LYS A 202 -2.89 -22.20 16.53
CA LYS A 202 -4.21 -21.98 17.10
C LYS A 202 -4.79 -20.63 16.67
N GLU A 203 -4.04 -19.54 16.82
CA GLU A 203 -4.51 -18.21 16.43
C GLU A 203 -4.69 -18.10 14.90
N LEU A 204 -3.80 -18.70 14.11
CA LEU A 204 -3.95 -18.75 12.65
C LEU A 204 -5.22 -19.51 12.24
N LYS A 205 -5.50 -20.64 12.90
CA LYS A 205 -6.74 -21.43 12.68
C LYS A 205 -7.99 -20.59 12.98
N ASP A 206 -8.00 -19.89 14.12
CA ASP A 206 -9.11 -19.01 14.49
C ASP A 206 -9.33 -17.90 13.46
N TYR A 207 -8.25 -17.39 12.84
CA TYR A 207 -8.32 -16.41 11.77
C TYR A 207 -8.94 -16.99 10.49
N VAL A 208 -8.37 -18.08 9.95
CA VAL A 208 -8.78 -18.60 8.64
C VAL A 208 -10.21 -19.13 8.65
N LEU A 209 -10.61 -19.82 9.73
CA LEU A 209 -11.99 -20.30 9.88
C LEU A 209 -12.99 -19.14 9.97
N PHE A 210 -12.62 -18.03 10.62
CA PHE A 210 -13.50 -16.87 10.69
C PHE A 210 -13.67 -16.21 9.33
N ILE A 211 -12.59 -16.05 8.56
CA ILE A 211 -12.66 -15.53 7.19
C ILE A 211 -13.59 -16.40 6.35
N GLU A 212 -13.35 -17.72 6.30
CA GLU A 212 -14.19 -18.66 5.56
C GLU A 212 -15.66 -18.56 5.96
N SER A 213 -15.95 -18.53 7.26
CA SER A 213 -17.33 -18.45 7.77
C SER A 213 -18.06 -17.17 7.38
N LYS A 214 -17.34 -16.09 7.08
CA LYS A 214 -17.91 -14.77 6.79
C LYS A 214 -17.95 -14.45 5.31
N THR A 215 -17.06 -15.02 4.52
CA THR A 215 -16.96 -14.74 3.09
C THR A 215 -17.43 -15.90 2.22
N GLY A 216 -17.50 -17.12 2.76
CA GLY A 216 -17.66 -18.35 1.97
C GLY A 216 -16.44 -18.71 1.13
N VAL A 217 -15.31 -18.01 1.32
CA VAL A 217 -14.11 -18.13 0.49
C VAL A 217 -12.95 -18.65 1.34
N GLN A 218 -12.28 -19.70 0.85
CA GLN A 218 -11.04 -20.20 1.46
C GLN A 218 -9.90 -19.17 1.30
N PRO A 219 -9.34 -18.63 2.39
CA PRO A 219 -8.22 -17.70 2.32
C PRO A 219 -6.95 -18.41 1.82
N ILE A 220 -6.07 -17.65 1.18
CA ILE A 220 -4.72 -18.08 0.84
C ILE A 220 -3.81 -17.83 2.05
N ILE A 221 -2.92 -18.77 2.36
CA ILE A 221 -1.87 -18.58 3.38
C ILE A 221 -0.56 -18.21 2.66
N TYR A 222 -0.05 -17.02 2.95
CA TYR A 222 1.28 -16.60 2.55
C TYR A 222 2.31 -16.87 3.64
N THR A 223 3.48 -17.38 3.24
CA THR A 223 4.63 -17.57 4.13
C THR A 223 5.94 -17.78 3.36
N GLY A 224 7.08 -17.55 4.02
CA GLY A 224 8.39 -17.95 3.50
C GLY A 224 8.62 -19.46 3.58
N ILE A 225 9.40 -20.01 2.63
CA ILE A 225 9.64 -21.46 2.52
C ILE A 225 10.20 -22.10 3.81
N SER A 226 11.10 -21.42 4.53
CA SER A 226 11.68 -21.93 5.78
C SER A 226 10.63 -21.98 6.88
N PHE A 227 9.84 -20.91 7.05
CA PHE A 227 8.78 -20.85 8.04
C PHE A 227 7.68 -21.89 7.76
N TYR A 228 7.34 -22.11 6.49
CA TYR A 228 6.47 -23.19 6.08
C TYR A 228 6.99 -24.55 6.55
N ASN A 229 8.25 -24.87 6.22
CA ASN A 229 8.85 -26.16 6.54
C ASN A 229 8.92 -26.42 8.05
N ASP A 230 9.22 -25.39 8.82
CA ASP A 230 9.41 -25.49 10.27
C ASP A 230 8.08 -25.57 11.04
N TYR A 231 7.06 -24.81 10.62
CA TYR A 231 5.90 -24.54 11.48
C TYR A 231 4.53 -24.83 10.88
N LEU A 232 4.40 -24.84 9.55
CA LEU A 232 3.10 -24.99 8.87
C LEU A 232 2.96 -26.31 8.11
N ARG A 233 4.04 -26.94 7.69
CA ARG A 233 4.03 -28.21 6.95
C ARG A 233 3.23 -29.30 7.70
N GLY A 234 2.21 -29.86 7.05
CA GLY A 234 1.31 -30.86 7.67
C GLY A 234 0.16 -30.25 8.47
N HIS A 235 0.00 -28.92 8.40
CA HIS A 235 -1.09 -28.16 8.97
C HIS A 235 -1.64 -27.23 7.89
N PHE A 236 -2.96 -27.04 7.84
CA PHE A 236 -3.59 -26.16 6.85
C PHE A 236 -3.34 -26.56 5.39
N ASP A 237 -3.05 -27.84 5.13
CA ASP A 237 -2.77 -28.37 3.78
C ASP A 237 -3.99 -28.23 2.85
N GLU A 238 -5.19 -28.05 3.41
CA GLU A 238 -6.43 -27.76 2.70
C GLU A 238 -6.49 -26.33 2.12
N TYR A 239 -5.69 -25.39 2.64
CA TYR A 239 -5.69 -24.00 2.19
C TYR A 239 -4.73 -23.80 1.01
N PRO A 240 -5.07 -22.92 0.04
CA PRO A 240 -4.13 -22.50 -0.99
C PRO A 240 -2.88 -21.83 -0.38
N LEU A 241 -1.69 -22.18 -0.88
CA LEU A 241 -0.44 -21.58 -0.42
C LEU A 241 0.12 -20.55 -1.41
N TRP A 242 0.60 -19.44 -0.87
CA TRP A 242 1.49 -18.49 -1.55
C TRP A 242 2.85 -18.54 -0.86
N ILE A 243 3.88 -19.01 -1.54
CA ILE A 243 5.20 -19.24 -0.92
C ILE A 243 6.22 -18.22 -1.41
N ALA A 244 6.95 -17.60 -0.49
CA ALA A 244 8.15 -16.84 -0.80
C ALA A 244 9.38 -17.76 -0.83
N HIS A 245 10.10 -17.76 -1.97
CA HIS A 245 11.34 -18.50 -2.17
C HIS A 245 12.13 -17.84 -3.30
N TYR A 246 13.03 -16.93 -2.95
CA TYR A 246 13.61 -15.98 -3.89
C TYR A 246 14.80 -16.56 -4.66
N ASN A 247 14.98 -16.08 -5.91
CA ASN A 247 16.17 -16.33 -6.73
C ASN A 247 16.44 -17.82 -7.03
N GLN A 248 15.38 -18.62 -7.12
CA GLN A 248 15.48 -20.06 -7.37
C GLN A 248 14.88 -20.38 -8.75
N PRO A 249 15.45 -21.31 -9.53
CA PRO A 249 14.88 -21.71 -10.83
C PRO A 249 13.51 -22.37 -10.69
N LYS A 250 13.31 -23.01 -9.54
CA LYS A 250 12.16 -23.83 -9.25
C LYS A 250 11.86 -23.72 -7.76
N LEU A 251 10.57 -23.61 -7.45
CA LEU A 251 10.09 -23.70 -6.08
C LEU A 251 10.41 -25.08 -5.48
N LYS A 252 11.17 -25.10 -4.38
CA LYS A 252 11.54 -26.32 -3.64
C LYS A 252 10.59 -26.51 -2.46
N VAL A 253 9.34 -26.85 -2.76
CA VAL A 253 8.29 -27.19 -1.78
C VAL A 253 7.92 -28.67 -1.90
N ARG A 254 7.26 -29.25 -0.90
CA ARG A 254 6.77 -30.64 -0.97
C ARG A 254 5.90 -30.84 -2.22
N ALA A 255 6.05 -32.00 -2.86
CA ALA A 255 5.38 -32.30 -4.13
C ALA A 255 3.85 -32.16 -4.07
N ASN A 256 3.26 -32.48 -2.92
CA ASN A 256 1.82 -32.42 -2.65
C ASN A 256 1.35 -31.10 -2.01
N ALA A 257 2.21 -30.08 -1.88
CA ALA A 257 1.80 -28.79 -1.34
C ALA A 257 0.79 -28.11 -2.29
N ASN A 258 -0.32 -27.61 -1.73
CA ASN A 258 -1.38 -26.90 -2.47
C ASN A 258 -0.97 -25.44 -2.79
N TRP A 259 0.24 -25.25 -3.29
CA TRP A 259 0.72 -23.92 -3.67
C TRP A 259 0.09 -23.45 -4.98
N ARG A 260 -0.31 -22.19 -4.99
CA ARG A 260 -0.97 -21.48 -6.10
C ARG A 260 -0.18 -20.27 -6.54
N PHE A 261 0.53 -19.62 -5.64
CA PHE A 261 1.36 -18.46 -5.94
C PHE A 261 2.78 -18.68 -5.42
N TRP A 262 3.74 -18.10 -6.11
CA TRP A 262 5.15 -18.13 -5.72
C TRP A 262 5.73 -16.72 -5.89
N GLN A 263 6.12 -16.12 -4.77
CA GLN A 263 6.91 -14.90 -4.74
C GLN A 263 8.37 -15.27 -4.96
N HIS A 264 8.89 -14.95 -6.14
CA HIS A 264 10.20 -15.44 -6.59
C HIS A 264 11.29 -14.36 -6.58
N SER A 265 10.91 -13.10 -6.35
CA SER A 265 11.81 -11.96 -6.32
C SER A 265 11.24 -10.83 -5.48
N GLU A 266 12.11 -10.10 -4.79
CA GLU A 266 11.80 -8.86 -4.02
C GLU A 266 12.41 -7.59 -4.65
N THR A 267 13.18 -7.76 -5.73
CA THR A 267 13.98 -6.71 -6.37
C THR A 267 13.46 -6.30 -7.76
N GLY A 268 12.20 -6.64 -8.06
CA GLY A 268 11.56 -6.31 -9.33
C GLY A 268 11.44 -4.81 -9.55
N HIS A 269 11.50 -4.38 -10.81
CA HIS A 269 11.25 -3.01 -11.23
C HIS A 269 10.05 -2.96 -12.15
N ILE A 270 9.08 -2.10 -11.83
CA ILE A 270 7.91 -1.86 -12.68
C ILE A 270 7.70 -0.36 -12.88
N ASN A 271 7.47 0.03 -14.14
CA ASN A 271 7.08 1.38 -14.50
C ASN A 271 5.87 1.83 -13.68
N GLY A 272 5.98 2.98 -13.03
CA GLY A 272 4.94 3.51 -12.15
C GLY A 272 5.12 3.17 -10.67
N ILE A 273 6.12 2.35 -10.32
CA ILE A 273 6.55 2.09 -8.94
C ILE A 273 7.98 2.65 -8.80
N GLY A 274 8.17 3.58 -7.86
CA GLY A 274 9.47 4.25 -7.65
C GLY A 274 10.47 3.47 -6.80
N HIS A 275 10.07 2.30 -6.30
CA HIS A 275 10.83 1.41 -5.43
C HIS A 275 10.87 0.01 -6.04
N THR A 276 11.70 -0.87 -5.48
CA THR A 276 11.63 -2.29 -5.83
C THR A 276 10.28 -2.87 -5.40
N VAL A 277 9.84 -3.89 -6.12
CA VAL A 277 8.55 -4.55 -5.91
C VAL A 277 8.72 -6.06 -5.96
N ASP A 278 7.95 -6.71 -5.11
CA ASP A 278 7.85 -8.15 -5.06
C ASP A 278 7.16 -8.68 -6.33
N PHE A 279 7.64 -9.82 -6.82
CA PHE A 279 7.22 -10.39 -8.09
C PHE A 279 6.77 -11.83 -7.92
N ASP A 280 5.57 -12.10 -8.43
CA ASP A 280 4.87 -13.37 -8.24
C ASP A 280 4.56 -14.05 -9.56
N VAL A 281 4.50 -15.38 -9.48
CA VAL A 281 3.90 -16.22 -10.52
C VAL A 281 2.74 -17.02 -9.95
N PHE A 282 1.73 -17.25 -10.79
CA PHE A 282 0.61 -18.13 -10.47
C PHE A 282 0.78 -19.51 -11.12
N ARG A 283 0.47 -20.56 -10.36
CA ARG A 283 0.50 -21.97 -10.79
C ARG A 283 -0.76 -22.33 -11.59
N GLY A 284 -0.74 -21.96 -12.86
CA GLY A 284 -1.79 -22.33 -13.80
C GLY A 284 -1.89 -21.36 -14.95
N ASP A 285 -2.92 -21.56 -15.76
CA ASP A 285 -3.27 -20.70 -16.88
C ASP A 285 -4.34 -19.66 -16.49
N SER A 286 -4.77 -18.88 -17.48
CA SER A 286 -5.78 -17.83 -17.29
C SER A 286 -7.12 -18.40 -16.79
N LEU A 287 -7.51 -19.61 -17.23
CA LEU A 287 -8.75 -20.25 -16.81
C LEU A 287 -8.66 -20.70 -15.35
N SER A 288 -7.52 -21.25 -14.94
CA SER A 288 -7.26 -21.65 -13.56
C SER A 288 -7.26 -20.44 -12.62
N LEU A 289 -6.71 -19.30 -13.06
CA LEU A 289 -6.79 -18.04 -12.30
C LEU A 289 -8.24 -17.57 -12.18
N GLN A 290 -9.01 -17.60 -13.27
CA GLN A 290 -10.43 -17.20 -13.26
C GLN A 290 -11.26 -18.04 -12.29
N LYS A 291 -10.95 -19.34 -12.15
CA LYS A 291 -11.61 -20.25 -11.18
C LYS A 291 -11.24 -19.96 -9.73
N MET A 292 -10.11 -19.30 -9.46
CA MET A 292 -9.76 -18.87 -8.10
C MET A 292 -10.48 -17.59 -7.70
N LEU A 293 -10.99 -16.81 -8.65
CA LEU A 293 -11.67 -15.56 -8.30
C LEU A 293 -12.94 -15.87 -7.51
N VAL A 294 -13.20 -15.00 -6.54
CA VAL A 294 -14.41 -15.05 -5.73
C VAL A 294 -15.61 -14.97 -6.66
N VAL A 295 -16.56 -15.88 -6.46
CA VAL A 295 -17.85 -15.89 -7.13
C VAL A 295 -18.92 -15.51 -6.12
N LYS A 296 -19.91 -14.71 -6.55
CA LYS A 296 -21.15 -14.59 -5.77
C LYS A 296 -22.00 -15.79 -6.10
N GLU A 297 -22.38 -16.56 -5.09
CA GLU A 297 -23.57 -17.41 -5.23
C GLU A 297 -24.76 -16.47 -5.42
N ASN A 298 -25.47 -16.63 -6.54
CA ASN A 298 -26.76 -15.98 -6.71
C ASN A 298 -27.74 -16.79 -5.85
N ASP A 299 -28.22 -16.19 -4.76
CA ASP A 299 -29.42 -16.67 -4.04
C ASP A 299 -30.65 -16.68 -4.97
#